data_AF-A0A520HQG4-F1
#
_entry.id   AF-A0A520HQG4-F1
#
_cell.length_a   1.000
_cell.length_b   1.000
_cell.length_c   1.000
_cell.angle_alpha   90.00
_cell.angle_beta   90.00
_cell.angle_gamma   90.00
#
_symmetry.space_group_name_H-M   'P 1'
#
loop_
_entity.id
_entity.type
_entity.pdbx_description
1 polymer ?
#
loop_
_entity_poly.entity_id
_entity_poly.type
_entity_poly.pdbx_seq_one_letter_code
_entity_poly.pdbx_strand_id
1 'polypeptide(L)'
;PHHRMDGGPRVELRPQALFGLAVHPVVGEGRVPLVLSLLSPGGRPIQTTRDLPGFWAGSWAAVAKEMRGRYPRHPWPDDPAAASATLRTKNADARRAGSR
;
A
#
# COMPACT_ATOMS: atom_id res chain seq x y z
N PRO A 1 -20.00 8.38 22.07
CA PRO A 1 -19.33 7.06 22.03
C PRO A 1 -18.13 7.07 21.06
N HIS A 2 -16.94 7.28 21.63
CA HIS A 2 -15.68 7.34 20.91
C HIS A 2 -15.20 5.92 20.69
N HIS A 3 -15.35 5.39 19.47
CA HIS A 3 -14.77 4.11 19.10
C HIS A 3 -13.26 4.32 18.94
N ARG A 4 -12.54 4.27 20.07
CA ARG A 4 -11.08 4.25 20.11
C ARG A 4 -10.65 2.93 19.48
N MET A 5 -10.47 2.93 18.17
CA MET A 5 -9.81 1.84 17.45
C MET A 5 -8.32 1.95 17.74
N ASP A 6 -7.93 1.31 18.82
CA ASP A 6 -6.56 1.17 19.31
C ASP A 6 -5.71 0.50 18.21
N GLY A 7 -5.04 1.31 17.38
CA GLY A 7 -4.35 0.79 16.20
C GLY A 7 -3.79 1.83 15.22
N GLY A 8 -4.15 3.11 15.37
CA GLY A 8 -3.73 4.16 14.44
C GLY A 8 -4.59 4.20 13.17
N PRO A 9 -4.43 5.24 12.33
CA PRO A 9 -5.23 5.41 11.11
C PRO A 9 -4.97 4.25 10.13
N ARG A 10 -6.02 3.49 9.80
CA ARG A 10 -5.98 2.34 8.88
C ARG A 10 -6.58 2.71 7.52
N VAL A 11 -5.96 2.21 6.45
CA VAL A 11 -6.49 2.31 5.08
C VAL A 11 -6.51 0.93 4.46
N GLU A 12 -7.65 0.57 3.87
CA GLU A 12 -7.82 -0.65 3.10
C GLU A 12 -7.71 -0.34 1.62
N LEU A 13 -6.79 -1.00 0.92
CA LEU A 13 -6.50 -0.68 -0.46
C LEU A 13 -5.80 -1.85 -1.16
N ARG A 14 -5.81 -1.83 -2.49
CA ARG A 14 -5.15 -2.86 -3.30
C ARG A 14 -3.67 -2.53 -3.52
N PRO A 15 -2.73 -3.49 -3.48
CA PRO A 15 -1.29 -3.24 -3.69
C PRO A 15 -0.97 -2.42 -4.94
N GLN A 16 -1.77 -2.57 -6.00
CA GLN A 16 -1.63 -1.84 -7.26
C GLN A 16 -1.70 -0.31 -7.10
N ALA A 17 -2.35 0.18 -6.05
CA ALA A 17 -2.43 1.61 -5.73
C ALA A 17 -1.17 2.15 -5.05
N LEU A 18 -0.31 1.27 -4.54
CA LEU A 18 0.96 1.61 -3.89
C LEU A 18 2.18 1.32 -4.76
N PHE A 19 2.00 0.76 -5.96
CA PHE A 19 3.12 0.59 -6.88
C PHE A 19 3.77 1.94 -7.18
N GLY A 20 5.10 1.97 -7.23
CA GLY A 20 5.88 3.20 -7.40
C GLY A 20 6.12 3.97 -6.09
N LEU A 21 5.54 3.50 -4.98
CA LEU A 21 5.70 4.12 -3.67
C LEU A 21 6.76 3.36 -2.86
N ALA A 22 7.97 3.90 -2.84
CA ALA A 22 9.10 3.37 -2.07
C ALA A 22 9.08 3.76 -0.58
N VAL A 23 8.26 4.74 -0.18
CA VAL A 23 8.23 5.30 1.19
C VAL A 23 6.89 5.04 1.84
N HIS A 24 6.89 4.70 3.14
CA HIS A 24 5.65 4.46 3.86
C HIS A 24 4.81 5.74 4.02
N PRO A 25 3.51 5.72 3.68
CA PRO A 25 2.65 6.89 3.73
C PRO A 25 2.26 7.25 5.17
N VAL A 26 2.25 8.55 5.47
CA VAL A 26 1.87 9.12 6.77
C VAL A 26 0.70 10.10 6.64
N VAL A 27 0.00 10.39 7.73
CA VAL A 27 -1.12 11.35 7.78
C VAL A 27 -0.98 12.38 8.91
N GLY A 28 -1.61 13.53 8.71
CA GLY A 28 -1.59 14.67 9.64
C GLY A 28 -0.23 15.39 9.69
N GLU A 29 -0.22 16.53 10.37
CA GLU A 29 1.00 17.31 10.62
C GLU A 29 1.99 16.54 11.52
N GLY A 30 1.48 15.69 12.40
CA GLY A 30 2.27 14.80 13.26
C GLY A 30 2.89 13.58 12.56
N ARG A 31 2.78 13.47 11.22
CA ARG A 31 3.35 12.36 10.41
C ARG A 31 3.06 10.97 10.98
N VAL A 32 1.80 10.73 11.36
CA VAL A 32 1.38 9.45 11.93
C VAL A 32 1.41 8.37 10.84
N PRO A 33 2.13 7.24 11.01
CA PRO A 33 2.19 6.18 10.01
C PRO A 33 0.84 5.47 9.84
N LEU A 34 0.51 5.13 8.59
CA LEU A 34 -0.74 4.46 8.25
C LEU A 34 -0.63 2.94 8.45
N VAL A 35 -1.69 2.33 8.95
CA VAL A 35 -1.83 0.87 8.87
C VAL A 35 -2.43 0.52 7.51
N LEU A 36 -1.64 -0.13 6.64
CA LEU A 36 -2.06 -0.51 5.30
C LEU A 36 -2.60 -1.93 5.32
N SER A 37 -3.90 -2.08 5.06
CA SER A 37 -4.56 -3.37 4.88
C SER A 37 -4.68 -3.66 3.40
N LEU A 38 -3.79 -4.50 2.90
CA LEU A 38 -3.72 -4.85 1.49
C LEU A 38 -4.83 -5.85 1.16
N LEU A 39 -5.59 -5.53 0.13
CA LEU A 39 -6.70 -6.34 -0.35
C LEU A 39 -6.34 -6.99 -1.69
N SER A 40 -6.78 -8.24 -1.88
CA SER A 40 -6.82 -8.90 -3.19
C SER A 40 -7.79 -8.18 -4.14
N PRO A 41 -7.72 -8.43 -5.46
CA PRO A 41 -8.71 -7.92 -6.41
C PRO A 41 -10.17 -8.28 -6.06
N GLY A 42 -10.40 -9.40 -5.37
CA GLY A 42 -11.72 -9.80 -4.86
C GLY A 42 -12.13 -9.17 -3.52
N GLY A 43 -11.39 -8.17 -3.01
CA GLY A 43 -11.71 -7.46 -1.77
C GLY A 43 -11.36 -8.18 -0.47
N ARG A 44 -10.71 -9.35 -0.54
CA ARG A 44 -10.28 -10.10 0.65
C ARG A 44 -8.95 -9.56 1.19
N PRO A 45 -8.78 -9.37 2.50
CA PRO A 45 -7.50 -9.02 3.10
C PRO A 45 -6.44 -10.08 2.81
N ILE A 46 -5.24 -9.65 2.41
CA ILE A 46 -4.10 -10.53 2.11
C ILE A 46 -2.93 -10.30 3.08
N GLN A 47 -2.65 -9.06 3.44
CA GLN A 47 -1.58 -8.69 4.36
C GLN A 47 -1.90 -7.34 4.98
N THR A 48 -1.54 -7.15 6.25
CA THR A 48 -1.53 -5.82 6.87
C THR A 48 -0.08 -5.41 7.16
N THR A 49 0.30 -4.17 6.85
CA THR A 49 1.64 -3.65 7.15
C THR A 49 1.61 -2.21 7.67
N ARG A 50 2.57 -1.89 8.56
CA ARG A 50 2.92 -0.53 9.00
C ARG A 50 4.30 -0.08 8.48
N ASP A 51 4.94 -0.93 7.68
CA ASP A 51 6.21 -0.67 7.02
C ASP A 51 6.09 -1.14 5.56
N LEU A 52 5.90 -0.18 4.68
CA LEU A 52 5.71 -0.46 3.25
C LEU A 52 7.04 -0.86 2.57
N PRO A 53 8.17 -0.13 2.77
CA PRO A 53 9.47 -0.57 2.26
C PRO A 53 9.85 -1.98 2.71
N GLY A 54 9.71 -2.29 4.01
CA GLY A 54 10.02 -3.63 4.51
C GLY A 54 9.11 -4.71 3.94
N PHE A 55 7.83 -4.39 3.70
CA PHE A 55 6.91 -5.30 3.02
C PHE A 55 7.34 -5.58 1.58
N TRP A 56 7.74 -4.56 0.82
CA TRP A 56 8.22 -4.71 -0.56
C TRP A 56 9.49 -5.55 -0.65
N ALA A 57 10.45 -5.33 0.24
CA ALA A 57 11.71 -6.05 0.25
C ALA A 57 11.59 -7.49 0.80
N GLY A 58 10.57 -7.76 1.61
CA GLY A 58 10.35 -9.05 2.25
C GLY A 58 9.15 -9.81 1.69
N SER A 59 8.01 -9.67 2.35
CA SER A 59 6.84 -10.56 2.14
C SER A 59 6.15 -10.39 0.78
N TRP A 60 6.43 -9.33 0.03
CA TRP A 60 5.80 -9.08 -1.27
C TRP A 60 6.02 -10.21 -2.28
N ALA A 61 7.22 -10.77 -2.39
CA ALA A 61 7.50 -11.80 -3.40
C ALA A 61 6.60 -13.03 -3.22
N ALA A 62 6.36 -13.45 -1.98
CA ALA A 62 5.45 -14.54 -1.65
C ALA A 62 4.00 -14.19 -1.99
N VAL A 63 3.56 -12.98 -1.62
CA VAL A 63 2.21 -12.47 -1.94
C VAL A 63 1.99 -12.39 -3.45
N ALA A 64 2.94 -11.82 -4.19
CA ALA A 64 2.89 -11.68 -5.64
C ALA A 64 2.81 -13.05 -6.33
N LYS A 65 3.57 -14.05 -5.84
CA LYS A 65 3.52 -15.42 -6.35
C LYS A 65 2.14 -16.06 -6.16
N GLU A 66 1.57 -15.95 -4.96
CA GLU A 66 0.22 -16.47 -4.67
C GLU A 66 -0.84 -15.76 -5.52
N MET A 67 -0.79 -14.43 -5.55
CA MET A 67 -1.78 -13.62 -6.26
C MET A 67 -1.68 -13.77 -7.78
N ARG A 68 -0.48 -14.00 -8.34
CA ARG A 68 -0.31 -14.29 -9.77
C ARG A 68 -1.03 -15.58 -10.18
N GLY A 69 -1.06 -16.59 -9.31
CA GLY A 69 -1.81 -17.83 -9.56
C GLY A 69 -3.33 -17.64 -9.51
N ARG A 70 -3.84 -16.89 -8.51
CA ARG A 70 -5.28 -16.65 -8.34
C ARG A 70 -5.85 -15.58 -9.28
N TYR A 71 -5.04 -14.60 -9.66
CA TYR A 71 -5.43 -13.40 -10.40
C TYR A 71 -4.42 -13.11 -11.54
N PRO A 72 -4.32 -13.96 -12.57
CA PRO A 72 -3.30 -13.87 -13.61
C PRO A 72 -3.44 -12.65 -14.53
N ARG A 73 -4.63 -12.03 -14.59
CA ARG A 73 -4.91 -10.83 -15.40
C ARG A 73 -4.45 -9.52 -14.75
N HIS A 74 -3.94 -9.56 -13.50
CA HIS A 74 -3.50 -8.38 -12.77
C HIS A 74 -1.97 -8.25 -12.76
N PRO A 75 -1.43 -7.02 -12.69
CA PRO A 75 0.01 -6.80 -12.60
C PRO A 75 0.54 -7.14 -11.20
N TRP A 76 1.60 -7.96 -11.17
CA TRP A 76 2.33 -8.40 -9.97
C TRP A 76 3.85 -8.25 -10.21
N PRO A 77 4.37 -7.01 -10.21
CA PRO A 77 5.77 -6.74 -10.51
C PRO A 77 6.71 -7.34 -9.46
N ASP A 78 7.90 -7.75 -9.88
CA ASP A 78 8.97 -8.16 -8.97
C ASP A 78 9.51 -6.97 -8.16
N ASP A 79 9.57 -5.78 -8.78
CA ASP A 79 9.88 -4.51 -8.10
C ASP A 79 8.62 -3.62 -8.01
N PRO A 80 7.84 -3.72 -6.92
CA PRO A 80 6.65 -2.89 -6.72
C PRO A 80 7.01 -1.44 -6.37
N ALA A 81 8.20 -1.16 -5.85
CA ALA A 81 8.60 0.20 -5.46
C ALA A 81 8.96 1.06 -6.68
N ALA A 82 9.40 0.44 -7.79
CA ALA A 82 9.67 1.10 -9.07
C ALA A 82 8.53 0.97 -10.10
N ALA A 83 7.52 0.14 -9.85
CA ALA A 83 6.43 -0.10 -10.79
C ALA A 83 5.50 1.11 -10.98
N SER A 84 4.89 1.24 -12.16
CA SER A 84 3.94 2.32 -12.42
C SER A 84 2.64 2.12 -11.62
N ALA A 85 2.27 3.12 -10.80
CA ALA A 85 1.00 3.12 -10.06
C ALA A 85 -0.18 3.08 -11.05
N THR A 86 -0.92 1.97 -11.07
CA THR A 86 -2.08 1.85 -11.99
C THR A 86 -3.34 2.51 -11.42
N LEU A 87 -3.31 2.95 -10.17
CA LEU A 87 -4.41 3.63 -9.50
C LEU A 87 -3.90 4.97 -8.95
N ARG A 88 -3.96 6.00 -9.79
CA ARG A 88 -3.56 7.37 -9.45
C ARG A 88 -4.43 7.86 -8.28
N THR A 89 -3.88 7.83 -7.06
CA THR A 89 -4.55 8.37 -5.87
C THR A 89 -4.15 9.83 -5.76
N LYS A 90 -5.10 10.75 -5.98
CA LYS A 90 -4.89 12.23 -6.02
C LYS A 90 -4.13 12.83 -4.81
N ASN A 91 -3.97 12.09 -3.72
CA ASN A 91 -3.30 12.56 -2.49
C ASN A 91 -1.77 12.35 -2.49
N ALA A 92 -1.21 11.52 -3.38
CA ALA A 92 0.25 11.31 -3.47
C ALA A 92 0.95 12.43 -4.26
N ASP A 93 0.33 12.91 -5.34
CA ASP A 93 0.82 14.05 -6.13
C ASP A 93 0.91 15.35 -5.29
N ALA A 94 -0.04 15.56 -4.38
CA ALA A 94 -0.12 16.79 -3.58
C ALA A 94 1.09 17.02 -2.65
N ARG A 95 1.87 15.99 -2.31
CA ARG A 95 3.04 16.11 -1.41
C ARG A 95 4.37 16.24 -2.14
N ARG A 96 4.44 15.92 -3.44
CA ARG A 96 5.65 16.15 -4.26
C ARG A 96 5.74 17.59 -4.78
N ALA A 97 4.63 18.33 -4.81
CA ALA A 97 4.55 19.71 -5.28
C ALA A 97 4.88 20.77 -4.21
N GLY A 98 5.08 20.39 -2.95
CA GLY A 98 5.27 21.31 -1.81
C GLY A 98 6.69 21.44 -1.27
N SER A 99 7.69 20.83 -1.90
CA SER A 99 9.10 21.09 -1.60
C SER A 99 9.79 21.68 -2.81
N ARG A 100 9.52 22.97 -3.03
CA ARG A 100 10.44 23.92 -3.63
C ARG A 100 10.26 25.27 -2.95
#